data_AF-A0A6L8U175-F1
#
_entry.id   AF-A0A6L8U175-F1
#
_cell.length_a   1.000
_cell.length_b   1.000
_cell.length_c   1.000
_cell.angle_alpha   90.00
_cell.angle_beta   90.00
_cell.angle_gamma   90.00
#
_symmetry.space_group_name_H-M   'P 1'
#
loop_
_entity.id
_entity.type
_entity.pdbx_description
1 polymer ?
#
loop_
_entity_poly.entity_id
_entity_poly.type
_entity_poly.pdbx_seq_one_letter_code
_entity_poly.pdbx_strand_id
1 'polypeptide(L)'
;MIYKTDYHIHTCFSDGKSVPEDYIGPAIEAGLKEIGFADHLTLFRDDAGDWSMNAPKVAGYLKHISRLARNVTGIEVRKGL
;
A
#
# COMPACT_ATOMS: atom_id res chain seq x y z
N MET A 1 -5.06 16.63 -19.19
CA MET A 1 -5.28 15.21 -18.82
C MET A 1 -5.40 15.17 -17.30
N ILE A 2 -6.54 14.76 -16.74
CA ILE A 2 -6.66 14.57 -15.29
C ILE A 2 -6.05 13.20 -14.99
N TYR A 3 -4.90 13.17 -14.32
CA TYR A 3 -4.32 11.93 -13.82
C TYR A 3 -5.24 11.40 -12.73
N LYS A 4 -5.85 10.22 -12.96
CA LYS A 4 -6.64 9.56 -11.93
C LYS A 4 -5.70 8.75 -11.05
N THR A 5 -5.68 9.07 -9.77
CA THR A 5 -4.81 8.44 -8.78
C THR A 5 -5.55 8.23 -7.48
N ASP A 6 -5.08 7.27 -6.69
CA ASP A 6 -5.50 7.07 -5.31
C ASP A 6 -4.27 6.77 -4.45
N TYR A 7 -3.98 7.62 -3.48
CA TYR A 7 -2.81 7.50 -2.61
C TYR A 7 -3.16 7.14 -1.17
N HIS A 8 -4.41 6.79 -0.90
CA HIS A 8 -4.90 6.46 0.45
C HIS A 8 -5.47 5.05 0.45
N ILE A 9 -4.61 4.07 0.14
CA ILE A 9 -4.98 2.65 0.12
C ILE A 9 -4.33 1.95 1.31
N HIS A 10 -5.15 1.21 2.06
CA HIS A 10 -4.71 0.35 3.16
C HIS A 10 -4.69 -1.10 2.72
N THR A 11 -3.85 -1.91 3.34
CA THR A 11 -3.66 -3.32 3.01
C THR A 11 -3.74 -4.17 4.27
N CYS A 12 -3.54 -5.48 4.14
CA CYS A 12 -3.46 -6.40 5.27
C CYS A 12 -2.24 -6.15 6.20
N PHE A 13 -1.43 -5.12 5.94
CA PHE A 13 -0.40 -4.66 6.87
C PHE A 13 -0.98 -3.76 7.98
N SER A 14 -2.12 -3.11 7.75
CA SER A 14 -2.95 -2.39 8.74
C SER A 14 -4.37 -2.96 8.79
N ASP A 15 -5.39 -2.10 8.76
CA ASP A 15 -6.81 -2.40 8.79
C ASP A 15 -7.43 -2.75 7.42
N GLY A 16 -6.63 -2.77 6.35
CA GLY A 16 -7.06 -3.23 5.04
C GLY A 16 -7.30 -4.75 5.00
N LYS A 17 -8.18 -5.18 4.08
CA LYS A 17 -8.62 -6.59 4.00
C LYS A 17 -7.96 -7.41 2.91
N SER A 18 -7.18 -6.78 2.04
CA SER A 18 -6.57 -7.41 0.87
C SER A 18 -5.06 -7.21 0.86
N VAL A 19 -4.36 -8.11 0.17
CA VAL A 19 -2.93 -7.96 -0.06
C VAL A 19 -2.69 -6.88 -1.14
N PRO A 20 -1.53 -6.18 -1.12
CA PRO A 20 -1.23 -5.11 -2.08
C PRO A 20 -1.43 -5.51 -3.55
N GLU A 21 -1.10 -6.75 -3.90
CA GLU A 21 -1.23 -7.32 -5.24
C GLU A 21 -2.67 -7.28 -5.78
N ASP A 22 -3.67 -7.50 -4.92
CA ASP A 22 -5.08 -7.60 -5.32
C ASP A 22 -5.65 -6.25 -5.79
N TYR A 23 -5.00 -5.13 -5.45
CA TYR A 23 -5.44 -3.80 -5.85
C TYR A 23 -5.05 -3.44 -7.29
N ILE A 24 -4.07 -4.15 -7.88
CA ILE A 24 -3.47 -3.77 -9.17
C ILE A 24 -4.48 -3.89 -10.32
N GLY A 25 -5.15 -5.03 -10.44
CA GLY A 25 -6.15 -5.27 -11.48
C GLY A 25 -7.30 -4.27 -11.42
N PRO A 26 -8.00 -4.16 -10.28
CA PRO A 26 -9.09 -3.20 -10.10
C PRO A 26 -8.67 -1.74 -10.34
N ALA A 27 -7.47 -1.34 -9.92
CA ALA A 27 -6.98 0.02 -10.16
C ALA A 27 -6.77 0.31 -11.66
N ILE A 28 -6.23 -0.65 -12.41
CA ILE A 28 -6.08 -0.54 -13.87
C ILE A 28 -7.46 -0.48 -14.54
N GLU A 29 -8.39 -1.35 -14.15
CA GLU A 29 -9.76 -1.37 -14.68
C GLU A 29 -10.52 -0.07 -14.40
N ALA A 30 -10.29 0.55 -13.24
CA ALA A 30 -10.83 1.86 -12.89
C ALA A 30 -10.17 3.03 -13.67
N GLY A 31 -9.12 2.75 -14.44
CA GLY A 31 -8.38 3.72 -15.23
C GLY A 31 -7.42 4.58 -14.40
N LEU A 32 -7.04 4.13 -13.21
CA LEU A 32 -5.99 4.79 -12.43
C LEU A 32 -4.64 4.61 -13.13
N LYS A 33 -3.81 5.65 -13.08
CA LYS A 33 -2.44 5.61 -13.62
C LYS A 33 -1.39 5.40 -12.54
N GLU A 34 -1.76 5.67 -11.30
CA GLU A 34 -0.89 5.54 -10.17
C GLU A 34 -1.72 5.29 -8.91
N ILE A 35 -1.22 4.41 -8.04
CA ILE A 35 -1.77 4.18 -6.71
C ILE A 35 -0.69 4.25 -5.62
N GLY A 36 -1.08 4.59 -4.41
CA GLY A 36 -0.19 4.65 -3.25
C GLY A 36 -0.79 3.95 -2.04
N PHE A 37 0.02 3.08 -1.43
CA PHE A 37 -0.31 2.43 -0.17
C PHE A 37 0.15 3.31 1.01
N ALA A 38 -0.74 3.51 1.98
CA ALA A 38 -0.57 4.37 3.15
C ALA A 38 -1.11 3.67 4.42
N ASP A 39 -0.64 2.43 4.65
CA ASP A 39 -0.98 1.65 5.83
C ASP A 39 -0.56 2.34 7.13
N HIS A 40 -1.39 2.18 8.16
CA HIS A 40 -1.18 2.80 9.47
C HIS A 40 0.13 2.37 10.16
N LEU A 41 0.75 3.34 10.83
CA LEU A 41 1.93 3.14 11.68
C LEU A 41 1.75 3.74 13.06
N THR A 42 2.01 2.94 14.09
CA THR A 42 2.20 3.36 15.47
C THR A 42 3.69 3.31 15.82
N LEU A 43 4.31 4.50 15.92
CA LEU A 43 5.77 4.64 16.04
C LEU A 43 6.36 4.22 17.40
N PHE A 44 5.65 4.47 18.49
CA PHE A 44 6.22 4.40 19.85
C PHE A 44 5.57 3.34 20.74
N ARG A 45 4.91 2.36 20.13
CA ARG A 45 4.25 1.28 20.85
C ARG A 45 4.39 -0.04 20.10
N ASP A 46 4.78 -1.07 20.83
CA ASP A 46 4.89 -2.42 20.27
C ASP A 46 3.55 -3.18 20.28
N ASP A 47 2.59 -2.71 21.08
CA ASP A 47 1.21 -3.23 21.18
C ASP A 47 0.25 -2.58 20.19
N ALA A 48 0.75 -2.12 19.04
CA ALA A 48 -0.10 -1.69 17.94
C ALA A 48 -1.09 -2.83 17.63
N GLY A 49 -2.38 -2.54 17.79
CA GLY A 49 -3.43 -3.52 17.50
C GLY A 49 -3.44 -3.91 16.01
N ASP A 50 -4.24 -4.91 15.65
CA ASP A 50 -4.27 -5.47 14.29
C ASP A 50 -4.65 -4.46 13.19
N TRP A 51 -5.05 -3.24 13.56
CA TRP A 51 -5.37 -2.13 12.66
C TRP A 51 -4.14 -1.29 12.25
N SER A 52 -2.95 -1.51 12.81
CA SER A 52 -1.77 -0.68 12.57
C SER A 52 -0.45 -1.46 12.71
N MET A 53 0.55 -1.09 11.91
CA MET A 53 1.91 -1.60 12.06
C MET A 53 2.62 -0.95 13.26
N ASN A 54 3.55 -1.68 13.86
CA ASN A 54 4.59 -1.12 14.73
C ASN A 54 5.89 -0.89 13.92
N ALA A 55 6.83 -0.13 14.50
CA ALA A 55 8.06 0.26 13.81
C ALA A 55 8.88 -0.92 13.22
N PRO A 56 9.03 -2.08 13.90
CA PRO A 56 9.74 -3.23 13.33
C PRO A 56 9.14 -3.80 12.03
N LYS A 57 7.81 -3.70 11.84
CA LYS A 57 7.12 -4.24 10.65
C LYS A 57 7.29 -3.37 9.40
N VAL A 58 7.58 -2.07 9.57
CA VAL A 58 7.65 -1.08 8.47
C VAL A 58 8.65 -1.46 7.39
N ALA A 59 9.84 -1.95 7.77
CA ALA A 59 10.86 -2.32 6.79
C ALA A 59 10.40 -3.45 5.86
N GLY A 60 9.66 -4.43 6.39
CA GLY A 60 9.07 -5.53 5.63
C GLY A 60 8.02 -5.02 4.64
N TYR A 61 7.10 -4.18 5.13
CA TYR A 61 6.09 -3.51 4.31
C TYR A 61 6.70 -2.71 3.16
N LEU A 62 7.63 -1.78 3.44
CA LEU A 62 8.25 -0.95 2.41
C LEU A 62 8.99 -1.79 1.36
N LYS A 63 9.64 -2.88 1.79
CA LYS A 63 10.29 -3.83 0.87
C LYS A 63 9.28 -4.56 0.00
N HIS A 64 8.15 -4.99 0.56
CA HIS A 64 7.07 -5.65 -0.17
C HIS A 64 6.50 -4.73 -1.25
N ILE A 65 6.09 -3.51 -0.90
CA ILE A 65 5.53 -2.55 -1.87
C ILE A 65 6.57 -2.17 -2.93
N SER A 66 7.85 -2.02 -2.56
CA SER A 66 8.93 -1.74 -3.53
C SER A 66 9.18 -2.89 -4.51
N ARG A 67 8.93 -4.13 -4.10
CA ARG A 67 9.00 -5.30 -4.99
C ARG A 67 7.80 -5.31 -5.92
N LEU A 68 6.60 -5.08 -5.39
CA LEU A 68 5.38 -4.97 -6.20
C LEU A 68 5.53 -3.91 -7.28
N ALA A 69 5.94 -2.70 -6.91
CA ALA A 69 6.11 -1.57 -7.83
C ALA A 69 7.09 -1.85 -8.99
N ARG A 70 8.06 -2.75 -8.81
CA ARG A 70 9.00 -3.15 -9.86
C ARG A 70 8.47 -4.25 -10.77
N ASN A 71 7.49 -5.03 -10.28
CA ASN A 71 7.02 -6.24 -10.95
C ASN A 71 5.68 -6.05 -11.67
N VAL A 72 5.02 -4.91 -11.47
CA VAL A 72 3.76 -4.58 -12.15
C VAL A 72 4.00 -3.63 -13.31
N THR A 73 3.18 -3.76 -14.34
CA THR A 73 3.18 -2.88 -15.51
C THR A 73 1.78 -2.36 -15.76
N GLY A 74 1.65 -1.18 -16.36
CA GLY A 74 0.34 -0.58 -16.68
C GLY A 74 -0.23 0.34 -15.60
N ILE A 75 0.39 0.36 -14.41
CA ILE A 75 0.11 1.32 -13.34
C ILE A 75 1.38 1.60 -12.52
N GLU A 76 1.55 2.83 -12.05
CA GLU A 76 2.61 3.19 -11.11
C GLU A 76 2.18 2.89 -9.66
N VAL A 77 3.10 2.35 -8.85
CA VAL A 77 2.83 2.04 -7.44
C VAL A 77 3.77 2.83 -6.54
N ARG A 78 3.20 3.53 -5.57
CA ARG A 78 3.89 4.30 -4.53
C ARG A 78 3.72 3.64 -3.16
N LYS A 79 4.65 3.99 -2.26
CA LYS A 79 4.66 3.54 -0.86
C LYS A 79 4.73 4.75 0.05
N GLY A 80 3.88 4.77 1.06
CA GLY A 80 3.80 5.75 2.13
C GLY A 80 3.37 5.07 3.43
N LEU A 81 3.14 5.88 4.45
CA LEU A 81 2.69 5.52 5.79
C LEU A 81 1.71 6.61 6.27
#